data_AF-A0A1M7TE45-F1
#
_entry.id   AF-A0A1M7TE45-F1
#
_cell.length_a   1.000
_cell.length_b   1.000
_cell.length_c   1.000
_cell.angle_alpha   90.00
_cell.angle_beta   90.00
_cell.angle_gamma   90.00
#
_symmetry.space_group_name_H-M   'P 1'
#
loop_
_entity.id
_entity.type
_entity.pdbx_description
1 polymer ?
#
loop_
_entity_poly.entity_id
_entity_poly.type
_entity_poly.pdbx_seq_one_letter_code
_entity_poly.pdbx_strand_id
1 'polypeptide(L)'
;MRKIFSRRKHGVIARVVNFVLVPVLILLLSALFLAGCSTFVEASDTPRGFDRPIGTLADSGSNIANVGRWHVVAADIASSVRRALEYRPELMAKPLCLPTPQNRAFPKAFFNLLKTELVSRGLQVSEQPEFDSVSLTFSVYRLNIPSRQGIEVMITARMVYNNRYVMQKSGTYFAGNEDAFLFQNTDNGFVGGNGGTGTAESLWEHYAIRNNAFKPKEPETMPINRGVLMSSARTSEEIDRIVDAQIRAGGGVRIDPNAPPTKLSSTRHRR
;
A
#
# COMPACT_ATOMS: atom_id res chain seq x y z
N MET A 1 30.89 77.27 -36.54
CA MET A 1 29.69 76.44 -36.85
C MET A 1 30.07 74.95 -36.80
N ARG A 2 29.29 74.18 -36.03
CA ARG A 2 29.11 72.70 -35.96
C ARG A 2 30.28 71.77 -36.35
N LYS A 3 30.90 71.14 -35.34
CA LYS A 3 31.61 69.84 -35.48
C LYS A 3 30.59 68.70 -35.30
N ILE A 4 30.40 67.91 -36.35
CA ILE A 4 29.69 66.62 -36.32
C ILE A 4 30.78 65.57 -36.57
N PHE A 5 31.08 64.74 -35.58
CA PHE A 5 32.02 63.63 -35.74
C PHE A 5 31.39 62.30 -35.30
N SER A 6 31.14 61.48 -36.31
CA SER A 6 31.39 60.03 -36.35
C SER A 6 30.92 59.15 -35.19
N ARG A 7 29.71 58.59 -35.34
CA ARG A 7 29.33 57.28 -34.80
C ARG A 7 29.01 56.35 -35.97
N ARG A 8 29.70 55.21 -36.07
CA ARG A 8 29.24 53.91 -36.65
C ARG A 8 30.43 53.05 -37.10
N LYS A 9 31.08 52.30 -36.20
CA LYS A 9 31.92 51.13 -36.59
C LYS A 9 31.99 50.02 -35.53
N HIS A 10 30.93 49.76 -34.76
CA HIS A 10 30.95 48.67 -33.73
C HIS A 10 29.89 47.58 -33.89
N GLY A 11 29.05 47.60 -34.94
CA GLY A 11 27.93 46.67 -35.08
C GLY A 11 28.21 45.36 -35.84
N VAL A 12 29.31 45.26 -36.59
CA VAL A 12 29.51 44.14 -37.53
C VAL A 12 30.32 43.00 -36.91
N ILE A 13 31.33 43.31 -36.10
CA ILE A 13 32.22 42.29 -35.51
C ILE A 13 31.47 41.43 -34.48
N ALA A 14 30.55 42.01 -33.71
CA ALA A 14 29.78 41.27 -32.69
C ALA A 14 28.82 40.22 -33.28
N ARG A 15 28.36 40.38 -34.53
CA ARG A 15 27.43 39.43 -35.16
C ARG A 15 28.14 38.20 -35.73
N VAL A 16 29.38 38.34 -36.20
CA VAL A 16 30.15 37.22 -36.73
C VAL A 16 30.62 36.30 -35.61
N VAL A 17 31.03 36.86 -34.46
CA VAL A 17 31.46 36.07 -33.30
C VAL A 17 30.32 35.20 -32.76
N ASN A 18 29.10 35.73 -32.64
CA ASN A 18 27.95 34.97 -32.13
C ASN A 18 27.49 33.84 -33.08
N PHE A 19 27.70 33.97 -34.39
CA PHE A 19 27.23 32.97 -35.35
C PHE A 19 28.08 31.70 -35.37
N VAL A 20 29.37 31.80 -34.99
CA VAL A 20 30.29 30.65 -34.97
C VAL A 20 30.39 30.02 -33.58
N LEU A 21 30.32 30.82 -32.52
CA LEU A 21 30.53 30.33 -31.14
C LEU A 21 29.34 29.51 -30.61
N VAL A 22 28.11 29.89 -30.99
CA VAL A 22 26.88 29.21 -30.55
C VAL A 22 26.79 27.75 -31.05
N PRO A 23 26.98 27.42 -32.35
CA PRO A 23 26.90 26.03 -32.80
C PRO A 23 28.03 25.16 -32.25
N VAL A 24 29.23 25.72 -32.03
CA VAL A 24 30.35 25.00 -31.40
C VAL A 24 30.05 24.69 -29.93
N LEU A 25 29.47 25.64 -29.19
CA LEU A 25 29.06 25.42 -27.80
C LEU A 25 27.96 24.34 -27.70
N ILE A 26 26.99 24.34 -28.62
CA ILE A 26 25.91 23.34 -28.68
C ILE A 26 26.47 21.95 -28.97
N LEU A 27 27.42 21.83 -29.91
CA LEU A 27 28.10 20.57 -30.22
C LEU A 27 28.95 20.04 -29.04
N LEU A 28 29.57 20.94 -28.29
CA LEU A 28 30.38 20.58 -27.13
C LEU A 28 29.49 20.13 -25.95
N LEU A 29 28.34 20.78 -25.76
CA LEU A 29 27.33 20.37 -24.78
C LEU A 29 26.69 19.01 -25.11
N SER A 30 26.37 18.74 -26.38
CA SER A 30 25.80 17.44 -26.77
C SER A 30 26.79 16.29 -26.61
N ALA A 31 28.08 16.50 -26.87
CA ALA A 31 29.12 15.50 -26.60
C ALA A 31 29.25 15.16 -25.09
N LEU A 32 29.07 16.15 -24.20
CA LEU A 32 29.05 15.92 -22.75
C LEU A 32 27.83 15.10 -22.29
N PHE A 33 26.68 15.22 -22.96
CA PHE A 33 25.50 14.42 -22.64
C PHE A 33 25.61 12.96 -23.11
N LEU A 34 26.34 12.67 -24.19
CA LEU A 34 26.55 11.28 -24.65
C LEU A 34 27.60 10.51 -23.82
N ALA A 35 28.58 11.20 -23.22
CA ALA A 35 29.58 10.56 -22.36
C ALA A 35 29.03 10.17 -20.96
N GLY A 36 27.83 10.62 -20.59
CA GLY A 36 27.21 10.35 -19.28
C GLY A 36 26.38 9.06 -19.20
N CYS A 37 26.24 8.29 -20.28
CA CYS A 37 25.36 7.11 -20.31
C CYS A 37 26.05 5.75 -20.13
N SER A 38 27.38 5.66 -19.96
CA SER A 38 28.09 4.36 -19.99
C SER A 38 28.86 3.98 -18.72
N THR A 39 28.48 4.49 -17.55
CA THR A 39 29.00 3.99 -16.26
C THR A 39 27.89 3.89 -15.21
N PHE A 40 26.81 3.20 -15.53
CA PHE A 40 26.05 2.50 -14.47
C PHE A 40 26.80 1.20 -14.15
N VAL A 41 27.93 1.36 -13.45
CA VAL A 41 28.56 0.25 -12.74
C VAL A 41 27.60 -0.13 -11.63
N GLU A 42 27.01 -1.31 -11.81
CA GLU A 42 26.22 -2.05 -10.85
C GLU A 42 27.10 -2.34 -9.62
N ALA A 43 27.24 -1.34 -8.75
CA ALA A 43 27.74 -1.53 -7.39
C ALA A 43 26.68 -2.38 -6.67
N SER A 44 26.86 -3.68 -6.75
CA SER A 44 26.25 -4.67 -5.88
C SER A 44 26.81 -4.51 -4.46
N ASP A 45 26.53 -3.36 -3.85
CA ASP A 45 26.46 -3.23 -2.41
C ASP A 45 25.21 -3.98 -1.96
N THR A 46 25.32 -5.31 -1.99
CA THR A 46 24.49 -6.16 -1.16
C THR A 46 24.78 -5.75 0.28
N PRO A 47 23.78 -5.27 1.04
CA PRO A 47 23.95 -5.08 2.46
C PRO A 47 24.32 -6.44 3.07
N ARG A 48 25.59 -6.60 3.44
CA ARG A 48 26.02 -7.68 4.33
C ARG A 48 25.30 -7.42 5.65
N GLY A 49 24.31 -8.26 5.98
CA GLY A 49 23.66 -8.23 7.29
C GLY A 49 22.14 -8.08 7.31
N PHE A 50 21.41 -8.55 6.30
CA PHE A 50 20.06 -9.07 6.54
C PHE A 50 20.02 -10.54 6.10
N ASP A 51 20.56 -11.37 6.97
CA ASP A 51 20.67 -12.81 6.82
C ASP A 51 19.32 -13.46 6.54
N ARG A 52 19.36 -14.29 5.49
CA ARG A 52 18.44 -15.36 5.10
C ARG A 52 17.06 -14.94 4.56
N PRO A 53 16.60 -15.55 3.44
CA PRO A 53 15.17 -15.62 3.18
C PRO A 53 14.54 -16.31 4.41
N ILE A 54 13.75 -15.56 5.18
CA ILE A 54 12.90 -16.14 6.22
C ILE A 54 11.94 -17.10 5.50
N GLY A 55 12.22 -18.40 5.62
CA GLY A 55 11.36 -19.48 5.16
C GLY A 55 11.76 -20.12 3.84
N THR A 56 12.96 -20.69 3.71
CA THR A 56 13.09 -21.92 2.93
C THR A 56 12.18 -22.97 3.58
N LEU A 57 11.19 -23.43 2.80
CA LEU A 57 10.07 -24.33 3.12
C LEU A 57 10.43 -25.72 3.70
N ALA A 58 11.63 -25.91 4.24
CA ALA A 58 12.10 -27.21 4.75
C ALA A 58 12.20 -27.29 6.29
N ASP A 59 12.44 -26.18 7.00
CA ASP A 59 12.79 -26.25 8.43
C ASP A 59 11.71 -25.73 9.41
N SER A 60 10.53 -25.34 8.92
CA SER A 60 9.40 -25.02 9.79
C SER A 60 8.24 -25.97 9.48
N GLY A 61 8.23 -27.12 10.16
CA GLY A 61 7.25 -28.19 10.00
C GLY A 61 5.80 -27.84 10.39
N SER A 62 5.29 -26.65 10.08
CA SER A 62 3.89 -26.27 10.37
C SER A 62 3.31 -25.11 9.56
N ASN A 63 3.71 -24.87 8.29
CA ASN A 63 3.07 -23.80 7.49
C ASN A 63 2.76 -24.20 6.04
N ILE A 64 2.11 -25.35 5.85
CA ILE A 64 1.14 -25.47 4.75
C ILE A 64 -0.08 -24.67 5.21
N ALA A 65 0.01 -23.34 5.11
CA ALA A 65 -1.09 -22.46 5.49
C ALA A 65 -2.27 -22.76 4.57
N ASN A 66 -3.25 -23.48 5.12
CA ASN A 66 -4.55 -23.67 4.50
C ASN A 66 -5.14 -22.29 4.21
N VAL A 67 -5.16 -21.96 2.91
CA VAL A 67 -6.24 -21.39 2.10
C VAL A 67 -7.35 -20.65 2.86
N GLY A 68 -7.65 -19.43 2.42
CA GLY A 68 -8.70 -18.58 3.00
C GLY A 68 -8.19 -17.45 3.89
N ARG A 69 -6.87 -17.32 4.09
CA ARG A 69 -6.29 -16.28 4.97
C ARG A 69 -5.33 -15.33 4.26
N TRP A 70 -5.67 -14.86 3.05
CA TRP A 70 -4.88 -13.83 2.36
C TRP A 70 -4.71 -12.57 3.22
N HIS A 71 -5.64 -12.29 4.12
CA HIS A 71 -5.54 -11.20 5.10
C HIS A 71 -4.35 -11.37 6.03
N VAL A 72 -4.03 -12.59 6.46
CA VAL A 72 -2.85 -12.84 7.32
C VAL A 72 -1.57 -12.57 6.56
N VAL A 73 -1.50 -12.96 5.28
CA VAL A 73 -0.34 -12.70 4.42
C VAL A 73 -0.16 -11.19 4.20
N ALA A 74 -1.25 -10.48 3.89
CA ALA A 74 -1.24 -9.03 3.75
C ALA A 74 -0.84 -8.32 5.06
N ALA A 75 -1.39 -8.75 6.19
CA ALA A 75 -1.07 -8.23 7.52
C ALA A 75 0.40 -8.45 7.91
N ASP A 76 0.96 -9.62 7.59
CA ASP A 76 2.37 -9.94 7.81
C ASP A 76 3.29 -9.07 6.93
N ILE A 77 2.96 -8.90 5.65
CA ILE A 77 3.70 -7.97 4.76
C ILE A 77 3.62 -6.54 5.29
N ALA A 78 2.43 -6.04 5.64
CA ALA A 78 2.26 -4.70 6.19
C ALA A 78 3.04 -4.49 7.50
N SER A 79 3.11 -5.52 8.35
CA SER A 79 3.90 -5.48 9.59
C SER A 79 5.41 -5.49 9.31
N SER A 80 5.86 -6.20 8.28
CA SER A 80 7.25 -6.12 7.81
C SER A 80 7.60 -4.75 7.23
N VAL A 81 6.70 -4.14 6.46
CA VAL A 81 6.87 -2.77 5.93
C VAL A 81 7.00 -1.76 7.06
N ARG A 82 6.09 -1.79 8.03
CA ARG A 82 6.13 -0.90 9.21
C ARG A 82 7.45 -1.05 9.97
N ARG A 83 7.88 -2.28 10.28
CA ARG A 83 9.16 -2.51 10.97
C ARG A 83 10.34 -1.97 10.18
N ALA A 84 10.38 -2.18 8.86
CA ALA A 84 11.45 -1.67 8.02
C ALA A 84 11.54 -0.13 8.03
N LEU A 85 10.38 0.54 8.13
CA LEU A 85 10.31 2.00 8.27
C LEU A 85 10.64 2.47 9.71
N GLU A 86 10.30 1.72 10.76
CA GLU A 86 10.70 2.03 12.15
C GLU A 86 12.23 2.06 12.32
N TYR A 87 12.96 1.21 11.59
CA TYR A 87 14.44 1.26 11.53
C TYR A 87 14.99 2.44 10.72
N ARG A 88 14.14 3.18 10.00
CA ARG A 88 14.50 4.32 9.15
C ARG A 88 13.53 5.46 9.38
N PRO A 89 13.62 6.16 10.53
CA PRO A 89 12.64 7.17 10.94
C PRO A 89 12.50 8.32 9.93
N GLU A 90 13.52 8.59 9.12
CA GLU A 90 13.45 9.53 8.02
C GLU A 90 12.43 9.16 6.94
N LEU A 91 12.04 7.88 6.85
CA LEU A 91 11.05 7.37 5.88
C LEU A 91 9.64 7.24 6.48
N MET A 92 9.50 7.24 7.80
CA MET A 92 8.21 7.05 8.49
C MET A 92 7.18 8.14 8.16
N ALA A 93 7.63 9.37 7.92
CA ALA A 93 6.76 10.50 7.57
C ALA A 93 6.41 10.57 6.07
N LYS A 94 7.01 9.71 5.24
CA LYS A 94 6.83 9.75 3.78
C LYS A 94 5.68 8.84 3.34
N PRO A 95 4.90 9.22 2.32
CA PRO A 95 3.88 8.35 1.78
C PRO A 95 4.50 7.14 1.08
N LEU A 96 3.87 5.98 1.23
CA LEU A 96 4.19 4.77 0.48
C LEU A 96 3.46 4.82 -0.88
N CYS A 97 4.22 4.93 -1.97
CA CYS A 97 3.68 4.81 -3.31
C CYS A 97 3.49 3.33 -3.65
N LEU A 98 2.24 2.93 -3.86
CA LEU A 98 1.83 1.57 -4.20
C LEU A 98 1.30 1.56 -5.64
N PRO A 99 2.14 1.27 -6.65
CA PRO A 99 1.68 1.21 -8.03
C PRO A 99 0.63 0.11 -8.19
N THR A 100 -0.43 0.41 -8.94
CA THR A 100 -1.51 -0.54 -9.23
C THR A 100 -0.92 -1.79 -9.89
N PRO A 101 -1.26 -3.01 -9.44
CA PRO A 101 -0.71 -4.24 -10.01
C PRO A 101 -1.20 -4.52 -11.42
N GLN A 102 -0.60 -5.56 -12.02
CA GLN A 102 -1.08 -6.18 -13.26
C GLN A 102 -2.59 -6.46 -13.20
N ASN A 103 -3.26 -6.43 -14.36
CA ASN A 103 -4.72 -6.54 -14.51
C ASN A 103 -5.26 -7.98 -14.32
N ARG A 104 -4.83 -8.66 -13.27
CA ARG A 104 -5.30 -9.99 -12.87
C ARG A 104 -6.15 -9.87 -11.60
N ALA A 105 -7.18 -10.72 -11.50
CA ALA A 105 -8.14 -10.67 -10.39
C ALA A 105 -7.46 -10.81 -9.03
N PHE A 106 -6.63 -11.85 -8.84
CA PHE A 106 -5.93 -12.07 -7.57
C PHE A 106 -5.00 -10.92 -7.15
N PRO A 107 -4.01 -10.46 -7.95
CA PRO A 107 -3.15 -9.34 -7.55
C PRO A 107 -3.93 -8.09 -7.18
N LYS A 108 -5.02 -7.76 -7.90
CA LYS A 108 -5.86 -6.60 -7.59
C LYS A 108 -6.58 -6.75 -6.25
N ALA A 109 -7.16 -7.92 -5.99
CA ALA A 109 -7.81 -8.23 -4.71
C ALA A 109 -6.80 -8.18 -3.54
N PHE A 110 -5.65 -8.83 -3.71
CA PHE A 110 -4.59 -8.85 -2.71
C PHE A 110 -4.00 -7.47 -2.45
N PHE A 111 -3.87 -6.64 -3.49
CA PHE A 111 -3.45 -5.24 -3.37
C PHE A 111 -4.37 -4.43 -2.47
N ASN A 112 -5.69 -4.51 -2.67
CA ASN A 112 -6.66 -3.80 -1.85
C ASN A 112 -6.58 -4.21 -0.38
N LEU A 113 -6.37 -5.51 -0.14
CA LEU A 113 -6.18 -6.05 1.20
C LEU A 113 -4.89 -5.52 1.84
N LEU A 114 -3.77 -5.58 1.11
CA LEU A 114 -2.49 -5.02 1.57
C LEU A 114 -2.60 -3.52 1.86
N LYS A 115 -3.22 -2.75 0.96
CA LYS A 115 -3.47 -1.32 1.15
C LYS A 115 -4.26 -1.05 2.44
N THR A 116 -5.31 -1.83 2.68
CA THR A 116 -6.12 -1.73 3.92
C THR A 116 -5.27 -2.01 5.16
N GLU A 117 -4.45 -3.06 5.13
CA GLU A 117 -3.55 -3.43 6.24
C GLU A 117 -2.44 -2.39 6.50
N LEU A 118 -1.96 -1.70 5.46
CA LEU A 118 -1.00 -0.60 5.61
C LEU A 118 -1.66 0.61 6.27
N VAL A 119 -2.84 1.03 5.78
CA VAL A 119 -3.58 2.17 6.32
C VAL A 119 -4.02 1.91 7.77
N SER A 120 -4.49 0.71 8.08
CA SER A 120 -4.91 0.35 9.46
C SER A 120 -3.75 0.41 10.47
N ARG A 121 -2.51 0.36 10.01
CA ARG A 121 -1.29 0.51 10.82
C ARG A 121 -0.79 1.95 10.92
N GLY A 122 -1.53 2.90 10.37
CA GLY A 122 -1.20 4.33 10.38
C GLY A 122 -0.21 4.75 9.30
N LEU A 123 0.04 3.91 8.28
CA LEU A 123 0.92 4.26 7.17
C LEU A 123 0.15 5.06 6.11
N GLN A 124 0.76 6.12 5.62
CA GLN A 124 0.22 6.89 4.49
C GLN A 124 0.49 6.15 3.19
N VAL A 125 -0.53 5.97 2.36
CA VAL A 125 -0.44 5.25 1.09
C VAL A 125 -0.93 6.16 -0.03
N SER A 126 -0.17 6.21 -1.12
CA SER A 126 -0.53 6.88 -2.36
C SER A 126 -0.51 5.89 -3.53
N GLU A 127 -1.44 6.04 -4.46
CA GLU A 127 -1.49 5.24 -5.69
C GLU A 127 -0.66 5.89 -6.82
N GLN A 128 -0.38 7.18 -6.69
CA GLN A 128 0.37 7.95 -7.67
C GLN A 128 1.80 8.18 -7.15
N PRO A 129 2.80 8.13 -8.03
CA PRO A 129 4.15 8.53 -7.65
C PRO A 129 4.17 9.99 -7.20
N GLU A 130 4.52 10.21 -5.93
CA GLU A 130 4.71 11.54 -5.37
C GLU A 130 6.21 11.85 -5.26
N PHE A 131 6.53 13.14 -5.30
CA PHE A 131 7.88 13.61 -4.98
C PHE A 131 8.20 13.17 -3.56
N ASP A 132 9.35 12.49 -3.39
CA ASP A 132 9.83 12.04 -2.07
C ASP A 132 9.02 10.89 -1.43
N SER A 133 8.32 10.08 -2.24
CA SER A 133 7.62 8.88 -1.78
C SER A 133 8.51 7.64 -1.69
N VAL A 134 8.13 6.70 -0.82
CA VAL A 134 8.76 5.38 -0.71
C VAL A 134 8.02 4.40 -1.62
N SER A 135 8.70 3.82 -2.62
CA SER A 135 8.08 2.89 -3.55
C SER A 135 7.94 1.50 -2.93
N LEU A 136 6.70 1.00 -2.83
CA LEU A 136 6.39 -0.37 -2.40
C LEU A 136 5.78 -1.13 -3.56
N THR A 137 6.62 -1.88 -4.27
CA THR A 137 6.18 -2.75 -5.37
C THR A 137 5.87 -4.13 -4.82
N PHE A 138 4.79 -4.73 -5.29
CA PHE A 138 4.55 -6.14 -5.06
C PHE A 138 4.36 -6.89 -6.38
N SER A 139 4.72 -8.16 -6.40
CA SER A 139 4.65 -9.02 -7.57
C SER A 139 4.14 -10.39 -7.15
N VAL A 140 3.26 -10.96 -7.96
CA VAL A 140 2.67 -12.28 -7.74
C VAL A 140 2.99 -13.16 -8.93
N TYR A 141 3.63 -14.29 -8.66
CA TYR A 141 3.98 -15.29 -9.66
C TYR A 141 3.24 -16.58 -9.36
N ARG A 142 2.48 -17.08 -10.33
CA ARG A 142 1.95 -18.44 -10.26
C ARG A 142 3.08 -19.42 -10.54
N LEU A 143 3.29 -20.36 -9.64
CA LEU A 143 4.23 -21.46 -9.83
C LEU A 143 3.45 -22.65 -10.43
N ASN A 144 3.93 -23.15 -11.57
CA ASN A 144 3.36 -24.33 -12.21
C ASN A 144 4.22 -25.55 -11.86
N ILE A 145 3.86 -26.26 -10.81
CA ILE A 145 4.60 -27.44 -10.34
C ILE A 145 3.82 -28.70 -10.71
N PRO A 146 4.31 -29.52 -11.67
CA PRO A 146 3.53 -30.60 -12.27
C PRO A 146 3.17 -31.74 -11.30
N SER A 147 3.87 -31.86 -10.18
CA SER A 147 3.68 -32.94 -9.20
C SER A 147 2.79 -32.56 -8.01
N ARG A 148 2.30 -31.32 -7.93
CA ARG A 148 1.53 -30.81 -6.78
C ARG A 148 0.12 -30.47 -7.20
N GLN A 149 -0.87 -31.03 -6.49
CA GLN A 149 -2.26 -30.60 -6.64
C GLN A 149 -2.44 -29.24 -5.95
N GLY A 150 -3.00 -28.26 -6.67
CA GLY A 150 -3.27 -26.92 -6.15
C GLY A 150 -2.55 -25.81 -6.92
N ILE A 151 -2.91 -24.56 -6.62
CA ILE A 151 -2.27 -23.39 -7.21
C ILE A 151 -1.24 -22.87 -6.21
N GLU A 152 0.03 -22.96 -6.55
CA GLU A 152 1.10 -22.39 -5.76
C GLU A 152 1.45 -20.99 -6.29
N VAL A 153 1.58 -20.01 -5.39
CA VAL A 153 1.84 -18.61 -5.73
C VAL A 153 2.97 -18.05 -4.88
N MET A 154 3.95 -17.46 -5.55
CA MET A 154 5.00 -16.69 -4.92
C MET A 154 4.60 -15.22 -4.89
N ILE A 155 4.56 -14.63 -3.71
CA ILE A 155 4.34 -13.20 -3.51
C ILE A 155 5.65 -12.58 -3.07
N THR A 156 6.05 -11.49 -3.73
CA THR A 156 7.21 -10.69 -3.35
C THR A 156 6.78 -9.24 -3.16
N ALA A 157 7.07 -8.67 -2.00
CA ALA A 157 6.97 -7.25 -1.72
C ALA A 157 8.38 -6.66 -1.62
N ARG A 158 8.63 -5.54 -2.27
CA ARG A 158 9.91 -4.84 -2.31
C ARG A 158 9.70 -3.36 -2.05
N MET A 159 10.48 -2.79 -1.13
CA MET A 159 10.45 -1.38 -0.78
C MET A 159 11.76 -0.70 -1.15
N VAL A 160 11.67 0.40 -1.90
CA VAL A 160 12.81 1.17 -2.41
C VAL A 160 12.56 2.66 -2.19
N TYR A 161 13.59 3.40 -1.80
CA TYR A 161 13.55 4.86 -1.65
C TYR A 161 14.83 5.47 -2.19
N ASN A 162 14.74 6.49 -3.06
CA ASN A 162 15.88 7.13 -3.73
C ASN A 162 16.87 6.12 -4.34
N ASN A 163 16.34 5.13 -5.07
CA ASN A 163 17.09 4.04 -5.67
C ASN A 163 17.89 3.17 -4.66
N ARG A 164 17.59 3.30 -3.37
CA ARG A 164 18.17 2.47 -2.30
C ARG A 164 17.16 1.46 -1.82
N TYR A 165 17.62 0.23 -1.72
CA TYR A 165 16.84 -0.85 -1.15
C TYR A 165 16.56 -0.60 0.33
N VAL A 166 15.29 -0.80 0.72
CA VAL A 166 14.86 -0.71 2.12
C VAL A 166 14.50 -2.08 2.67
N MET A 167 13.65 -2.83 1.96
CA MET A 167 13.30 -4.22 2.33
C MET A 167 12.82 -5.05 1.13
N GLN A 168 12.87 -6.37 1.28
CA GLN A 168 12.19 -7.34 0.43
C GLN A 168 11.69 -8.48 1.29
N LYS A 169 10.46 -8.90 1.01
CA LYS A 169 9.83 -10.05 1.64
C LYS A 169 9.24 -10.89 0.52
N SER A 170 9.65 -12.13 0.45
CA SER A 170 9.18 -13.10 -0.53
C SER A 170 8.70 -14.34 0.20
N GLY A 171 7.60 -14.93 -0.26
CA GLY A 171 7.06 -16.16 0.29
C GLY A 171 6.25 -16.90 -0.76
N THR A 172 6.16 -18.22 -0.59
CA THR A 172 5.35 -19.07 -1.44
C THR A 172 4.16 -19.59 -0.65
N TYR A 173 2.99 -19.51 -1.25
CA TYR A 173 1.70 -19.74 -0.61
C TYR A 173 0.85 -20.66 -1.49
N PHE A 174 -0.05 -21.43 -0.86
CA PHE A 174 -1.02 -22.25 -1.56
C PHE A 174 -2.36 -21.53 -1.64
N ALA A 175 -2.85 -21.38 -2.86
CA ALA A 175 -4.25 -21.12 -3.12
C ALA A 175 -4.97 -22.46 -3.27
N GLY A 176 -5.90 -22.73 -2.36
CA GLY A 176 -6.77 -23.89 -2.44
C GLY A 176 -7.86 -23.70 -3.46
N ASN A 177 -8.68 -24.74 -3.53
CA ASN A 177 -9.66 -24.91 -4.58
C ASN A 177 -10.73 -23.81 -4.57
N GLU A 178 -11.08 -23.29 -3.40
CA GLU A 178 -12.03 -22.20 -3.21
C GLU A 178 -11.54 -20.87 -3.77
N ASP A 179 -10.22 -20.67 -3.86
CA ASP A 179 -9.59 -19.46 -4.37
C ASP A 179 -9.02 -19.66 -5.78
N ALA A 180 -9.09 -20.88 -6.32
CA ALA A 180 -8.50 -21.23 -7.60
C ALA A 180 -9.05 -20.36 -8.74
N PHE A 181 -10.32 -19.93 -8.64
CA PHE A 181 -10.96 -19.05 -9.61
C PHE A 181 -10.28 -17.67 -9.71
N LEU A 182 -9.63 -17.16 -8.64
CA LEU A 182 -8.93 -15.87 -8.66
C LEU A 182 -7.68 -15.89 -9.55
N PHE A 183 -7.18 -17.08 -9.85
CA PHE A 183 -6.03 -17.34 -10.70
C PHE A 183 -6.43 -17.84 -12.09
N GLN A 184 -7.72 -18.13 -12.28
CA GLN A 184 -8.33 -18.42 -13.57
C GLN A 184 -8.75 -17.09 -14.21
N ASN A 185 -7.79 -16.33 -14.71
CA ASN A 185 -8.09 -15.43 -15.83
C ASN A 185 -6.82 -15.10 -16.62
N THR A 186 -6.72 -15.85 -17.71
CA THR A 186 -6.29 -15.43 -19.05
C THR A 186 -6.92 -14.10 -19.45
N ASP A 187 -6.27 -13.38 -20.37
CA ASP A 187 -6.61 -12.03 -20.86
C ASP A 187 -7.99 -11.88 -21.55
N ASN A 188 -8.87 -12.87 -21.42
CA ASN A 188 -10.22 -12.94 -21.99
C ASN A 188 -11.22 -12.92 -20.82
N GLY A 189 -11.99 -11.84 -20.67
CA GLY A 189 -12.85 -11.55 -19.51
C GLY A 189 -13.61 -12.74 -18.90
N PHE A 190 -13.82 -12.67 -17.59
CA PHE A 190 -14.58 -13.66 -16.81
C PHE A 190 -15.99 -13.87 -17.38
N VAL A 191 -16.21 -15.01 -18.05
CA VAL A 191 -17.54 -15.49 -18.41
C VAL A 191 -18.04 -16.34 -17.24
N GLY A 192 -18.61 -15.68 -16.23
CA GLY A 192 -19.33 -16.38 -15.17
C GLY A 192 -20.47 -17.19 -15.79
N GLY A 193 -20.62 -18.46 -15.40
CA GLY A 193 -21.61 -19.41 -15.92
C GLY A 193 -23.09 -19.07 -15.71
N ASN A 194 -23.42 -17.79 -15.48
CA ASN A 194 -24.77 -17.23 -15.49
C ASN A 194 -24.70 -15.76 -15.94
N GLY A 195 -24.20 -15.49 -17.15
CA GLY A 195 -24.40 -14.23 -17.90
C GLY A 195 -23.91 -12.90 -17.27
N GLY A 196 -23.39 -12.90 -16.04
CA GLY A 196 -22.91 -11.71 -15.34
C GLY A 196 -21.42 -11.53 -15.51
N THR A 197 -21.02 -10.43 -16.14
CA THR A 197 -19.63 -9.94 -16.14
C THR A 197 -19.28 -9.43 -14.75
N GLY A 198 -18.94 -10.33 -13.82
CA GLY A 198 -18.43 -9.95 -12.51
C GLY A 198 -17.09 -9.23 -12.66
N THR A 199 -16.99 -7.99 -12.16
CA THR A 199 -15.71 -7.28 -12.08
C THR A 199 -14.84 -7.93 -11.00
N ALA A 200 -13.52 -7.77 -11.08
CA ALA A 200 -12.60 -8.21 -10.03
C ALA A 200 -12.96 -7.65 -8.63
N GLU A 201 -13.64 -6.51 -8.60
CA GLU A 201 -14.18 -5.88 -7.40
C GLU A 201 -15.34 -6.68 -6.78
N SER A 202 -16.29 -7.16 -7.59
CA SER A 202 -17.37 -8.04 -7.11
C SER A 202 -16.85 -9.38 -6.54
N LEU A 203 -15.78 -9.92 -7.13
CA LEU A 203 -15.13 -11.14 -6.63
C LEU A 203 -14.43 -10.91 -5.28
N TRP A 204 -13.83 -9.72 -5.11
CA TRP A 204 -13.23 -9.33 -3.84
C TRP A 204 -14.27 -9.12 -2.74
N GLU A 205 -15.36 -8.41 -3.02
CA GLU A 205 -16.45 -8.23 -2.06
C GLU A 205 -17.00 -9.58 -1.59
N HIS A 206 -17.21 -10.50 -2.52
CA HIS A 206 -17.65 -11.85 -2.18
C HIS A 206 -16.63 -12.61 -1.30
N TYR A 207 -15.33 -12.47 -1.58
CA TYR A 207 -14.27 -13.05 -0.74
C TYR A 207 -14.23 -12.42 0.66
N ALA A 208 -14.30 -11.09 0.75
CA ALA A 208 -14.21 -10.36 2.00
C ALA A 208 -15.39 -10.67 2.93
N ILE A 209 -16.60 -10.76 2.36
CA ILE A 209 -17.81 -11.19 3.06
C ILE A 209 -17.66 -12.65 3.53
N ARG A 210 -17.25 -13.56 2.64
CA ARG A 210 -17.11 -14.99 2.97
C ARG A 210 -16.13 -15.23 4.12
N ASN A 211 -15.03 -14.48 4.16
CA ASN A 211 -13.93 -14.70 5.10
C ASN A 211 -13.96 -13.78 6.33
N ASN A 212 -15.05 -13.04 6.56
CA ASN A 212 -15.15 -12.06 7.66
C ASN A 212 -13.94 -11.10 7.74
N ALA A 213 -13.33 -10.77 6.60
CA ALA A 213 -12.06 -10.03 6.55
C ALA A 213 -12.17 -8.62 7.15
N PHE A 214 -13.39 -8.11 7.29
CA PHE A 214 -13.70 -6.79 7.84
C PHE A 214 -14.46 -6.83 9.16
N LYS A 215 -14.60 -7.98 9.85
CA LYS A 215 -15.21 -7.96 11.18
C LYS A 215 -14.31 -7.06 12.06
N PRO A 216 -14.75 -5.86 12.46
CA PRO A 216 -13.95 -5.03 13.35
C PRO A 216 -13.65 -5.90 14.56
N LYS A 217 -12.38 -5.90 15.01
CA LYS A 217 -12.01 -6.57 16.26
C LYS A 217 -13.01 -6.03 17.28
N GLU A 218 -13.93 -6.89 17.75
CA GLU A 218 -14.86 -6.50 18.81
C GLU A 218 -14.00 -5.85 19.88
N PRO A 219 -14.39 -4.66 20.41
CA PRO A 219 -13.61 -4.04 21.46
C PRO A 219 -13.46 -5.11 22.52
N GLU A 220 -12.22 -5.60 22.72
CA GLU A 220 -11.91 -6.57 23.76
C GLU A 220 -12.49 -5.94 25.01
N THR A 221 -13.58 -6.54 25.51
CA THR A 221 -14.21 -6.08 26.74
C THR A 221 -13.14 -6.30 27.79
N MET A 222 -12.42 -5.23 28.13
CA MET A 222 -11.44 -5.28 29.19
C MET A 222 -12.16 -5.88 30.39
N PRO A 223 -11.70 -7.01 30.95
CA PRO A 223 -12.30 -7.54 32.15
C PRO A 223 -12.22 -6.43 33.19
N ILE A 224 -13.39 -5.89 33.56
CA ILE A 224 -13.49 -4.89 34.62
C ILE A 224 -12.87 -5.55 35.84
N ASN A 225 -11.70 -5.08 36.23
CA ASN A 225 -10.94 -5.62 37.32
C ASN A 225 -11.67 -5.28 38.63
N ARG A 226 -12.65 -6.12 38.99
CA ARG A 226 -13.50 -5.98 40.20
C ARG A 226 -12.68 -5.82 41.48
N GLY A 227 -11.41 -6.24 41.47
CA GLY A 227 -10.49 -6.07 42.60
C GLY A 227 -10.22 -4.61 42.97
N VAL A 228 -10.33 -3.65 42.05
CA VAL A 228 -10.06 -2.22 42.32
C VAL A 228 -11.29 -1.48 42.86
N LEU A 229 -12.51 -2.00 42.62
CA LEU A 229 -13.77 -1.43 43.14
C LEU A 229 -14.11 -1.87 44.57
N MET A 230 -13.36 -2.83 45.13
CA MET A 230 -13.60 -3.36 46.48
C MET A 230 -13.01 -2.49 47.60
N SER A 231 -12.18 -1.47 47.31
CA SER A 231 -11.54 -0.65 48.35
C SER A 231 -12.29 0.62 48.74
N SER A 232 -13.37 0.99 48.03
CA SER A 232 -14.13 2.22 48.34
C SER A 232 -15.64 2.06 48.53
N ALA A 233 -16.24 0.90 48.29
CA ALA A 233 -17.67 0.67 48.50
C ALA A 233 -17.91 -0.04 49.84
N ARG A 234 -18.73 0.55 50.73
CA ARG A 234 -19.05 -0.03 52.05
C ARG A 234 -20.22 -1.00 52.01
N THR A 235 -21.00 -1.05 50.92
CA THR A 235 -22.16 -1.94 50.77
C THR A 235 -22.39 -2.34 49.31
N SER A 236 -23.04 -3.48 49.07
CA SER A 236 -23.39 -3.96 47.73
C SER A 236 -24.32 -3.01 46.95
N GLU A 237 -25.18 -2.27 47.64
CA GLU A 237 -26.04 -1.25 47.03
C GLU A 237 -25.28 -0.03 46.50
N GLU A 238 -24.08 0.23 47.03
CA GLU A 238 -23.21 1.31 46.55
C GLU A 238 -22.51 0.92 45.24
N ILE A 239 -22.19 -0.37 45.09
CA ILE A 239 -21.63 -0.94 43.85
C ILE A 239 -22.65 -0.82 42.72
N ASP A 240 -23.90 -1.21 42.96
CA ASP A 240 -24.96 -1.14 41.93
C ASP A 240 -25.23 0.32 41.50
N ARG A 241 -25.17 1.28 42.44
CA ARG A 241 -25.31 2.71 42.12
C ARG A 241 -24.16 3.27 41.30
N ILE A 242 -22.93 2.87 41.57
CA ILE A 242 -21.74 3.33 40.80
C ILE A 242 -21.77 2.75 39.38
N VAL A 243 -22.14 1.47 39.24
CA VAL A 243 -22.27 0.81 37.93
C VAL A 243 -23.39 1.45 37.11
N ASP A 244 -24.55 1.71 37.70
CA ASP A 244 -25.67 2.39 37.03
C ASP A 244 -25.32 3.83 36.61
N ALA A 245 -24.53 4.54 37.41
CA ALA A 245 -24.07 5.89 37.08
C ALA A 245 -23.07 5.89 35.91
N GLN A 246 -22.17 4.91 35.83
CA GLN A 246 -21.25 4.75 34.69
C GLN A 246 -21.98 4.35 33.40
N ILE A 247 -23.01 3.50 33.49
CA ILE A 247 -23.87 3.15 32.34
C ILE A 247 -24.65 4.37 31.84
N ARG A 248 -25.11 5.25 32.74
CA ARG A 248 -25.80 6.50 32.37
C ARG A 248 -24.87 7.56 31.77
N ALA A 249 -23.61 7.63 32.21
CA ALA A 249 -22.63 8.58 31.69
C ALA A 249 -22.03 8.16 30.33
N GLY A 250 -21.95 6.85 30.07
CA GLY A 250 -21.55 6.30 28.77
C GLY A 250 -22.71 6.29 27.78
N GLY A 251 -23.07 7.46 27.24
CA GLY A 251 -24.17 7.66 26.30
C GLY A 251 -24.11 6.76 25.06
N GLY A 252 -24.75 5.60 25.14
CA GLY A 252 -25.12 4.77 24.00
C GLY A 252 -26.43 5.27 23.40
N VAL A 253 -26.36 5.85 22.19
CA VAL A 253 -27.54 6.17 21.38
C VAL A 253 -28.27 4.86 21.07
N ARG A 254 -29.42 4.62 21.73
CA ARG A 254 -30.35 3.57 21.34
C ARG A 254 -31.04 4.00 20.04
N ILE A 255 -30.71 3.34 18.95
CA ILE A 255 -31.48 3.41 17.70
C ILE A 255 -32.69 2.50 17.88
N ASP A 256 -33.89 3.07 17.86
CA ASP A 256 -35.15 2.32 17.85
C ASP A 256 -35.33 1.70 16.44
N PRO A 257 -35.30 0.37 16.29
CA PRO A 257 -35.42 -0.28 14.99
C PRO A 257 -36.83 -0.18 14.38
N ASN A 258 -37.82 0.33 15.12
CA ASN A 258 -39.20 0.49 14.64
C ASN A 258 -39.60 1.95 14.40
N ALA A 259 -38.66 2.90 14.49
CA ALA A 259 -38.96 4.30 14.20
C ALA A 259 -39.27 4.48 12.69
N PRO A 260 -40.44 5.01 12.31
CA PRO A 260 -40.77 5.28 10.91
C PRO A 260 -39.82 6.35 10.34
N PRO A 261 -39.45 6.27 9.05
CA PRO A 261 -38.47 7.19 8.47
C PRO A 261 -38.99 8.62 8.48
N THR A 262 -38.34 9.47 9.27
CA THR A 262 -38.58 10.91 9.31
C THR A 262 -38.22 11.51 7.94
N LYS A 263 -39.22 12.00 7.21
CA LYS A 263 -39.01 12.71 5.95
C LYS A 263 -38.23 14.00 6.20
N LEU A 264 -36.97 14.04 5.78
CA LEU A 264 -36.14 15.24 5.75
C LEU A 264 -36.65 16.17 4.63
N SER A 265 -37.31 17.24 5.03
CA SER A 265 -37.69 18.36 4.17
C SER A 265 -36.45 19.10 3.70
N SER A 266 -36.03 18.84 2.46
CA SER A 266 -34.99 19.59 1.75
C SER A 266 -35.42 21.05 1.58
N THR A 267 -34.81 21.95 2.37
CA THR A 267 -34.92 23.39 2.19
C THR A 267 -33.89 23.83 1.16
N ARG A 268 -34.36 24.03 -0.07
CA ARG A 268 -33.59 24.56 -1.21
C ARG A 268 -33.28 26.04 -0.96
N HIS A 269 -32.05 26.35 -0.56
CA HIS A 269 -31.58 27.74 -0.52
C HIS A 269 -31.04 28.15 -1.90
N ARG A 270 -31.66 29.19 -2.45
CA ARG A 270 -31.37 29.81 -3.74
C ARG A 270 -30.61 31.10 -3.47
N ARG A 271 -29.35 31.19 -3.90
CA ARG A 271 -28.67 32.42 -4.31
C ARG A 271 -27.72 32.07 -5.43
#